data_AF-A0A395IGW9-F1
#
_entry.id   AF-A0A395IGW9-F1
#
_cell.length_a   1.000
_cell.length_b   1.000
_cell.length_c   1.000
_cell.angle_alpha   90.00
_cell.angle_beta   90.00
_cell.angle_gamma   90.00
#
_symmetry.space_group_name_H-M   'P 1'
#
loop_
_entity.id
_entity.type
_entity.pdbx_description
1 polymer ?
#
loop_
_entity_poly.entity_id
_entity_poly.type
_entity_poly.pdbx_seq_one_letter_code
_entity_poly.pdbx_strand_id
1 'polypeptide(L)'
;MSLVWTIPVGIIYATTNIHLGLNVFTEYVIGYMLPGRPVALMLFKTYGYITMNQAHAFLSDLKLAHYLKIPQRPVFWGHAGLDAGLAICTIVIIAALNLTGTGFPDWWGNRAPENTMDYLDTAVQRKVAPGERFLDPRKELGGRETGFRA
;
A
#
# COMPACT_ATOMS: atom_id res chain seq x y z
N MET A 1 6.66 -0.43 13.43
CA MET A 1 6.95 0.87 12.77
C MET A 1 6.22 2.03 13.44
N SER A 2 4.91 1.91 13.76
CA SER A 2 4.17 2.99 14.42
C SER A 2 4.82 3.54 15.70
N LEU A 3 5.19 2.73 16.69
CA LEU A 3 5.70 3.26 17.98
C LEU A 3 6.90 4.21 17.88
N VAL A 4 7.84 3.94 16.96
CA VAL A 4 9.05 4.78 16.78
C VAL A 4 8.74 6.03 15.95
N TRP A 5 7.88 5.89 14.93
CA TRP A 5 7.56 6.99 14.01
C TRP A 5 6.41 7.89 14.49
N THR A 6 5.61 7.46 15.46
CA THR A 6 4.45 8.21 15.97
C THR A 6 4.88 9.54 16.62
N ILE A 7 6.00 9.56 17.35
CA ILE A 7 6.48 10.78 18.02
C ILE A 7 6.93 11.86 17.01
N PRO A 8 7.90 11.59 16.10
CA PRO A 8 8.34 12.62 15.16
C PRO A 8 7.26 13.02 14.15
N VAL A 9 6.48 12.06 13.62
CA VAL A 9 5.39 12.35 12.69
C VAL A 9 4.27 13.14 13.39
N GLY A 10 3.99 12.85 14.66
CA GLY A 10 3.01 13.60 15.45
C GLY A 10 3.40 15.05 15.69
N ILE A 11 4.68 15.34 15.90
CA ILE A 11 5.19 16.72 16.03
C ILE A 11 5.05 17.47 14.71
N ILE A 12 5.42 16.84 13.58
CA ILE A 12 5.29 17.46 12.25
C ILE A 12 3.82 17.70 11.93
N TYR A 13 2.95 16.73 12.21
CA TYR A 13 1.51 16.86 12.01
C TYR A 13 0.92 17.99 12.87
N ALA A 14 1.31 18.12 14.13
CA ALA A 14 0.82 19.18 15.03
C ALA A 14 1.29 20.59 14.62
N THR A 15 2.45 20.71 13.98
CA THR A 15 3.04 22.01 13.59
C THR A 15 2.62 22.45 12.19
N THR A 16 2.51 21.52 11.24
CA THR A 16 2.25 21.82 9.82
C THR A 16 0.81 21.54 9.40
N ASN A 17 0.06 20.74 10.17
CA ASN A 17 -1.27 20.23 9.80
C ASN A 17 -1.28 19.46 8.46
N ILE A 18 -0.13 18.91 8.05
CA ILE A 18 0.00 18.10 6.83
C ILE A 18 0.11 16.63 7.23
N HIS A 19 -0.85 15.82 6.77
CA HIS A 19 -0.75 14.37 6.89
C HIS A 19 0.35 13.86 5.95
N LEU A 20 1.45 13.38 6.54
CA LEU A 20 2.54 12.76 5.78
C LEU A 20 2.03 11.46 5.12
N GLY A 21 2.11 11.41 3.79
CA GLY A 21 1.75 10.27 2.95
C GLY A 21 2.71 9.08 3.06
N LEU A 22 3.07 8.67 4.28
CA LEU A 22 3.93 7.53 4.59
C LEU A 22 3.36 6.19 4.10
N ASN A 23 2.07 6.15 3.76
CA ASN A 23 1.41 4.98 3.20
C ASN A 23 2.14 4.42 1.96
N VAL A 24 2.51 5.31 1.02
CA VAL A 24 3.19 4.92 -0.23
C VAL A 24 4.59 4.38 0.04
N PHE A 25 5.29 4.95 1.03
CA PHE A 25 6.61 4.48 1.43
C PHE A 25 6.53 3.07 2.04
N THR A 26 5.54 2.79 2.88
CA THR A 26 5.34 1.45 3.44
C THR A 26 4.93 0.41 2.40
N GLU A 27 4.13 0.81 1.41
CA GLU A 27 3.73 -0.02 0.27
C GLU A 27 4.93 -0.32 -0.64
N TYR A 28 5.82 0.64 -0.84
CA TYR A 28 7.08 0.44 -1.57
C TYR A 28 7.98 -0.56 -0.83
N VAL A 29 8.27 -0.34 0.46
CA VAL A 29 9.16 -1.21 1.25
C VAL A 29 8.66 -2.66 1.28
N ILE A 30 7.36 -2.88 1.50
CA ILE A 30 6.79 -4.24 1.54
C ILE A 30 6.74 -4.89 0.15
N GLY A 31 6.53 -4.09 -0.91
CA GLY A 31 6.54 -4.54 -2.30
C GLY A 31 7.88 -5.14 -2.73
N TYR A 32 9.00 -4.63 -2.20
CA TYR A 32 10.32 -5.24 -2.41
C TYR A 32 10.60 -6.43 -1.49
N MET A 33 10.01 -6.47 -0.28
CA MET A 33 10.32 -7.51 0.70
C MET A 33 9.56 -8.81 0.47
N LEU A 34 8.31 -8.75 0.01
CA LEU A 34 7.45 -9.93 -0.20
C LEU A 34 6.53 -9.74 -1.43
N PRO A 35 7.05 -9.98 -2.66
CA PRO A 35 6.24 -9.89 -3.87
C PRO A 35 5.15 -10.99 -3.91
N GLY A 36 3.96 -10.66 -4.41
CA GLY A 36 2.87 -11.62 -4.68
C GLY A 36 1.97 -12.00 -3.49
N ARG A 37 2.21 -11.50 -2.26
CA ARG A 37 1.35 -11.79 -1.10
C ARG A 37 0.58 -10.54 -0.62
N PRO A 38 -0.61 -10.26 -1.16
CA PRO A 38 -1.39 -9.05 -0.82
C PRO A 38 -1.83 -8.98 0.65
N VAL A 39 -1.98 -10.13 1.32
CA VAL A 39 -2.28 -10.18 2.77
C VAL A 39 -1.15 -9.57 3.59
N ALA A 40 0.11 -9.77 3.20
CA ALA A 40 1.26 -9.17 3.89
C ALA A 40 1.28 -7.65 3.74
N LEU A 41 0.90 -7.13 2.56
CA LEU A 41 0.79 -5.69 2.31
C LEU A 41 -0.32 -5.04 3.17
N MET A 42 -1.48 -5.68 3.28
CA MET A 42 -2.56 -5.18 4.11
C MET A 42 -2.23 -5.20 5.60
N LEU A 43 -1.57 -6.26 6.10
CA LEU A 43 -1.12 -6.35 7.48
C LEU A 43 -0.05 -5.28 7.78
N PHE A 44 0.93 -5.11 6.90
CA PHE A 44 1.95 -4.10 7.11
C PHE A 44 1.39 -2.68 7.11
N LYS A 45 0.43 -2.38 6.23
CA LYS A 45 -0.29 -1.10 6.18
C LYS A 45 -1.13 -0.83 7.44
N THR A 46 -1.85 -1.84 7.92
CA THR A 46 -2.64 -1.72 9.16
C THR A 46 -1.76 -1.46 10.37
N TYR A 47 -0.70 -2.25 10.57
CA TYR A 47 0.21 -2.09 11.70
C TYR A 47 1.20 -0.93 11.58
N GLY A 48 1.48 -0.46 10.37
CA GLY A 48 2.49 0.58 10.11
C GLY A 48 1.94 1.99 9.93
N TYR A 49 0.75 2.14 9.36
CA TYR A 49 0.19 3.46 9.00
C TYR A 49 -1.17 3.71 9.66
N ILE A 50 -2.10 2.76 9.59
CA ILE A 50 -3.48 2.97 10.08
C ILE A 50 -3.50 3.21 11.60
N THR A 51 -2.77 2.39 12.36
CA THR A 51 -2.63 2.56 13.82
C THR A 51 -2.02 3.91 14.21
N MET A 52 -1.07 4.43 13.42
CA MET A 52 -0.46 5.75 13.67
C MET A 52 -1.46 6.87 13.44
N ASN A 53 -2.26 6.78 12.36
CA ASN A 53 -3.29 7.78 12.07
C ASN A 53 -4.38 7.82 13.14
N GLN A 54 -4.77 6.65 13.67
CA GLN A 54 -5.68 6.55 14.81
C GLN A 54 -5.07 7.14 16.09
N ALA A 55 -3.78 6.89 16.36
CA ALA A 55 -3.09 7.48 17.50
C ALA A 55 -3.04 9.02 17.43
N HIS A 56 -2.91 9.60 16.23
CA HIS A 56 -2.96 11.06 16.04
C HIS A 56 -4.36 11.64 16.23
N ALA A 57 -5.39 10.92 15.78
CA ALA A 57 -6.79 11.28 16.04
C ALA A 57 -7.06 11.27 17.56
N PHE A 58 -6.63 10.22 18.25
CA PHE A 58 -6.76 10.10 19.70
C PHE A 58 -6.08 11.25 20.47
N LEU A 59 -4.86 11.61 20.09
CA LEU A 59 -4.14 12.74 20.70
C LEU A 59 -4.85 14.08 20.46
N SER A 60 -5.44 14.26 19.28
CA SER A 60 -6.21 15.45 18.93
C SER A 60 -7.49 15.54 19.78
N ASP A 61 -8.16 14.41 19.97
CA ASP A 61 -9.37 14.30 20.80
C ASP A 61 -9.08 14.56 22.29
N LEU A 62 -7.95 14.10 22.81
CA LEU A 62 -7.51 14.41 24.18
C LEU A 62 -7.26 15.91 24.37
N LYS A 63 -6.63 16.54 23.38
CA LYS A 63 -6.37 17.99 23.40
C LYS A 63 -7.69 18.77 23.36
N LEU A 64 -8.61 18.38 22.48
CA LEU A 64 -9.94 18.96 22.38
C LEU A 64 -10.75 18.78 23.68
N ALA A 65 -10.72 17.58 24.27
CA ALA A 65 -11.40 17.29 25.53
C ALA A 65 -10.92 18.21 26.67
N HIS A 66 -9.61 18.50 26.71
CA HIS A 66 -9.05 19.46 27.66
C HIS A 66 -9.57 20.89 27.41
N TYR A 67 -9.65 21.33 26.15
CA TYR A 67 -10.20 22.65 25.81
C TYR A 67 -11.69 22.79 26.15
N LEU A 68 -12.47 21.72 25.97
CA LEU A 68 -13.91 21.70 26.25
C LEU A 68 -14.23 21.46 27.73
N LYS A 69 -13.22 21.31 28.60
CA LYS A 69 -13.37 20.94 30.02
C LYS A 69 -14.14 19.62 30.24
N ILE A 70 -14.10 18.71 29.27
CA ILE A 70 -14.68 17.38 29.39
C ILE A 70 -13.67 16.50 30.16
N PRO A 71 -14.11 15.68 31.13
CA PRO A 71 -13.20 14.75 31.79
C PRO A 71 -12.54 13.82 30.76
N GLN A 72 -11.22 13.74 30.79
CA GLN A 72 -10.39 12.94 29.86
C GLN A 72 -10.60 11.42 29.96
N ARG A 73 -11.12 10.93 31.09
CA ARG A 73 -11.32 9.49 31.36
C ARG A 73 -12.38 8.83 30.45
N PRO A 74 -13.60 9.36 30.30
CA PRO A 74 -14.57 8.80 29.36
C PRO A 74 -14.12 8.87 27.90
N VAL A 75 -13.33 9.89 27.52
CA VAL A 75 -12.76 10.00 26.17
C VAL A 75 -11.78 8.85 25.90
N PHE A 76 -10.91 8.55 26.87
CA PHE A 76 -10.00 7.39 26.79
C PHE A 76 -10.75 6.07 26.60
N TRP A 77 -11.77 5.79 27.43
CA TRP A 77 -12.54 4.56 27.32
C TRP A 77 -13.36 4.46 26.04
N GLY A 78 -13.93 5.58 25.57
CA GLY A 78 -14.66 5.64 24.31
C GLY A 78 -13.78 5.30 23.11
N HIS A 79 -12.57 5.88 23.07
CA HIS A 79 -11.62 5.60 22.00
C HIS A 79 -11.07 4.17 22.08
N ALA A 80 -10.74 3.69 23.28
CA ALA A 80 -10.28 2.31 23.49
C ALA A 80 -11.34 1.28 23.04
N GLY A 81 -12.63 1.56 23.25
CA GLY A 81 -13.72 0.71 22.76
C GLY A 81 -13.81 0.69 21.23
N LEU A 82 -13.60 1.84 20.59
CA LEU A 82 -13.59 1.99 19.13
C LEU A 82 -12.43 1.22 18.49
N ASP A 83 -11.22 1.34 19.07
CA ASP A 83 -10.03 0.62 18.62
C ASP A 83 -10.12 -0.88 18.88
N ALA A 84 -10.69 -1.30 20.01
CA ALA A 84 -10.95 -2.72 20.29
C ALA A 84 -11.95 -3.31 19.28
N GLY A 85 -13.00 -2.56 18.92
CA GLY A 85 -13.95 -2.97 17.89
C GLY A 85 -13.30 -3.17 16.52
N LEU A 86 -12.43 -2.23 16.11
CA LEU A 86 -11.67 -2.37 14.87
C LEU A 86 -10.76 -3.61 14.90
N ALA A 87 -10.04 -3.84 16.00
CA ALA A 87 -9.17 -5.00 16.17
C ALA A 87 -9.97 -6.32 16.04
N ILE A 88 -11.14 -6.42 16.69
CA ILE A 88 -12.02 -7.58 16.59
C ILE A 88 -12.48 -7.79 15.14
N CYS A 89 -12.93 -6.73 14.45
CA CYS A 89 -13.32 -6.79 13.05
C CYS A 89 -12.17 -7.27 12.15
N THR A 90 -10.94 -6.81 12.36
CA THR A 90 -9.78 -7.28 11.58
C THR A 90 -9.50 -8.76 11.80
N ILE A 91 -9.61 -9.25 13.04
CA ILE A 91 -9.45 -10.67 13.36
C ILE A 91 -10.54 -11.50 12.68
N VAL A 92 -11.79 -11.06 12.71
CA VAL A 92 -12.91 -11.73 12.04
C VAL A 92 -12.69 -11.78 10.52
N ILE A 93 -12.24 -10.69 9.91
CA ILE A 93 -11.91 -10.65 8.47
C ILE A 93 -10.79 -11.64 8.15
N ILE A 94 -9.70 -11.63 8.92
CA ILE A 94 -8.57 -12.55 8.70
C ILE A 94 -9.02 -14.01 8.89
N ALA A 95 -9.81 -14.31 9.92
CA ALA A 95 -10.33 -15.64 10.17
C ALA A 95 -11.27 -16.10 9.05
N ALA A 96 -12.19 -15.23 8.60
CA ALA A 96 -13.07 -15.51 7.49
C ALA A 96 -12.30 -15.76 6.19
N LEU A 97 -11.28 -14.95 5.89
CA LEU A 97 -10.45 -15.13 4.70
C LEU A 97 -9.62 -16.44 4.76
N ASN A 98 -9.12 -16.82 5.93
CA ASN A 98 -8.39 -18.09 6.11
C ASN A 98 -9.32 -19.31 6.04
N LEU A 99 -10.55 -19.22 6.54
CA LEU A 99 -11.52 -20.32 6.54
C LEU A 99 -12.20 -20.52 5.17
N THR A 100 -12.43 -19.45 4.41
CA THR A 100 -13.17 -19.52 3.15
C THR A 100 -12.29 -19.94 1.96
N GLY A 101 -10.95 -19.99 2.13
CA GLY A 101 -10.03 -20.42 1.07
C GLY A 101 -10.11 -19.60 -0.22
N THR A 102 -10.74 -18.41 -0.16
CA THR A 102 -11.00 -17.58 -1.34
C THR A 102 -9.69 -16.97 -1.81
N GLY A 103 -9.28 -17.34 -3.02
CA GLY A 103 -8.20 -16.67 -3.72
C GLY A 103 -8.52 -15.19 -3.92
N PHE A 104 -7.51 -14.34 -3.81
CA PHE A 104 -7.68 -12.90 -4.02
C PHE A 104 -8.17 -12.63 -5.45
N PRO A 105 -9.11 -11.69 -5.67
CA PRO A 105 -9.64 -11.38 -7.00
C PRO A 105 -8.56 -10.90 -7.99
N ASP A 106 -8.60 -11.44 -9.20
CA ASP A 106 -7.56 -11.26 -10.23
C ASP A 106 -7.58 -9.89 -10.91
N TRP A 107 -8.74 -9.22 -10.89
CA TRP A 107 -8.93 -7.88 -11.49
C TRP A 107 -8.20 -6.78 -10.72
N TRP A 108 -7.67 -7.07 -9.52
CA TRP A 108 -6.80 -6.15 -8.76
C TRP A 108 -5.35 -6.16 -9.26
N GLY A 109 -5.03 -6.90 -10.33
CA GLY A 109 -3.69 -6.87 -10.95
C GLY A 109 -2.60 -7.58 -10.14
N ASN A 110 -2.95 -8.29 -9.07
CA ASN A 110 -1.98 -8.98 -8.20
C ASN A 110 -1.24 -10.15 -8.89
N ARG A 111 -1.79 -10.69 -9.99
CA ARG A 111 -1.14 -11.73 -10.81
C ARG A 111 -0.42 -11.20 -12.05
N ALA A 112 -0.46 -9.88 -12.30
CA ALA A 112 0.22 -9.28 -13.44
C ALA A 112 1.75 -9.44 -13.38
N PRO A 113 2.43 -9.28 -12.23
CA PRO A 113 3.88 -9.47 -12.14
C PRO A 113 4.29 -10.93 -12.36
N GLU A 114 3.46 -11.88 -11.92
CA GLU A 114 3.74 -13.32 -11.95
C GLU A 114 3.70 -13.90 -13.37
N ASN A 115 2.90 -13.29 -14.26
CA ASN A 115 2.77 -13.67 -15.67
C ASN A 115 3.53 -12.75 -16.63
N THR A 116 4.27 -11.76 -16.12
CA THR A 116 5.04 -10.85 -16.97
C THR A 116 6.31 -11.56 -17.46
N MET A 117 6.66 -11.35 -18.74
CA MET A 117 7.83 -11.97 -19.39
C MET A 117 9.16 -11.68 -18.66
N ASP A 118 9.23 -10.59 -17.89
CA ASP A 118 10.37 -10.23 -17.04
C ASP A 118 10.51 -11.13 -15.79
N TYR A 119 9.41 -11.70 -15.29
CA TYR A 119 9.41 -12.63 -14.15
C TYR A 119 9.62 -14.09 -14.58
N LEU A 120 9.19 -14.43 -15.80
CA LEU A 120 9.34 -15.77 -16.39
C LEU A 120 10.66 -15.96 -17.16
N ASP A 121 11.58 -14.99 -17.10
CA ASP A 121 12.91 -14.99 -17.77
C ASP A 121 12.85 -15.36 -19.27
N THR A 122 11.69 -15.14 -19.89
CA THR A 122 11.40 -15.38 -21.31
C THR A 122 11.41 -14.08 -22.11
N ALA A 123 11.71 -12.96 -21.45
CA ALA A 123 11.93 -11.67 -22.09
C ALA A 123 13.03 -11.80 -23.15
N VAL A 124 12.64 -11.71 -24.42
CA VAL A 124 13.57 -11.67 -25.54
C VAL A 124 14.39 -10.40 -25.41
N GLN A 125 15.55 -10.47 -24.76
CA GLN A 125 16.54 -9.42 -24.80
C GLN A 125 17.11 -9.39 -26.21
N ARG A 126 16.52 -8.58 -27.10
CA ARG A 126 17.17 -8.23 -28.36
C ARG A 126 18.40 -7.39 -28.02
N LYS A 127 19.52 -8.06 -27.74
CA LYS A 127 20.83 -7.40 -27.62
C LYS A 127 21.15 -6.80 -28.97
N VAL A 128 21.11 -5.48 -29.03
CA VAL A 128 21.43 -4.70 -30.22
C VAL A 128 22.89 -4.98 -30.57
N ALA A 129 23.17 -5.33 -31.82
CA ALA A 129 24.53 -5.58 -32.29
C ALA A 129 25.39 -4.30 -32.11
N PRO A 130 26.72 -4.42 -31.91
CA PRO A 130 27.58 -3.28 -31.64
C PRO A 130 27.45 -2.23 -32.76
N GLY A 131 26.83 -1.08 -32.47
CA GLY A 131 26.65 0.04 -33.40
C GLY A 131 25.24 0.32 -33.90
N GLU A 132 24.24 -0.54 -33.62
CA GLU A 132 22.85 -0.22 -33.94
C GLU A 132 22.17 0.59 -32.80
N ARG A 133 21.26 1.50 -33.17
CA ARG A 133 20.45 2.26 -32.19
C ARG A 133 19.11 1.55 -32.01
N PHE A 134 18.62 1.54 -30.77
CA PHE A 134 17.41 0.82 -30.34
C PHE A 134 16.12 1.22 -31.08
N LEU A 135 16.10 2.42 -31.69
CA LEU A 135 14.94 3.02 -32.36
C LEU A 135 15.37 3.61 -33.71
N ASP A 136 15.69 2.80 -34.71
CA ASP A 136 15.92 3.30 -36.07
C ASP A 136 14.60 3.23 -36.87
N PRO A 137 13.96 4.37 -37.19
CA PRO A 137 12.66 4.41 -37.85
C PRO A 137 12.63 3.73 -39.22
N ARG A 138 13.79 3.56 -39.87
CA ARG A 138 13.89 2.93 -41.20
C ARG A 138 13.63 1.43 -41.21
N LYS A 139 13.79 0.72 -40.09
CA LYS A 139 13.58 -0.75 -40.03
C LYS A 139 12.14 -1.17 -39.71
N GLU A 140 11.31 -0.28 -39.16
CA GLU A 140 9.91 -0.59 -38.82
C GLU A 140 8.93 -0.41 -39.99
N LEU A 141 9.31 0.38 -40.99
CA LEU A 141 8.49 0.67 -42.17
C LEU A 141 8.48 -0.46 -43.22
N GLY A 142 9.44 -1.40 -43.17
CA GLY A 142 9.55 -2.49 -44.15
C GLY A 142 8.55 -3.66 -43.97
N GLY A 143 7.73 -3.65 -42.92
CA GLY A 143 6.80 -4.75 -42.58
C GLY A 143 5.32 -4.41 -42.64
N ARG A 144 4.94 -3.20 -43.08
CA ARG A 144 3.56 -2.68 -43.00
C ARG A 144 2.83 -2.51 -44.35
N GLU A 145 3.24 -3.19 -45.41
CA GLU A 145 2.61 -3.03 -46.74
C GLU A 145 1.80 -4.23 -47.29
N THR A 146 1.63 -5.33 -46.55
CA THR A 146 0.90 -6.52 -47.09
C THR A 146 -0.41 -6.84 -46.37
N GLY A 147 -1.22 -5.84 -46.01
CA GLY A 147 -2.45 -6.07 -45.23
C GLY A 147 -3.64 -5.15 -45.51
N PHE A 148 -3.67 -4.40 -46.61
CA PHE A 148 -4.85 -3.63 -46.99
C PHE A 148 -4.99 -3.55 -48.52
N ARG A 149 -5.87 -4.39 -49.08
CA ARG A 149 -6.41 -4.23 -50.43
C ARG A 149 -7.90 -4.60 -50.42
N ALA A 150 -8.69 -3.62 -50.87
CA ALA A 150 -10.06 -3.64 -51.41
C ALA A 150 -11.10 -4.55 -50.76
#